data_AF-A0A1J5PJ70-F1
#
_entry.id   AF-A0A1J5PJ70-F1
#
_cell.length_a   1.000
_cell.length_b   1.000
_cell.length_c   1.000
_cell.angle_alpha   90.00
_cell.angle_beta   90.00
_cell.angle_gamma   90.00
#
_symmetry.space_group_name_H-M   'P 1'
#
loop_
_entity.id
_entity.type
_entity.pdbx_description
1 polymer ?
#
loop_
_entity_poly.entity_id
_entity_poly.type
_entity_poly.pdbx_seq_one_letter_code
_entity_poly.pdbx_strand_id
1 'polypeptide(L)'
;MEMTDEEALIAQGVENNARQDPSFIERALFVAGIIQELGKTDETRKNAQTIAYRALQVDESLVSRMNRIATGIPMELIQAIGPAHGVGRRIWEKLFKLCEKDVARAREVAHEIPRNLPGPDRLEAAVTLMTATKPSTHKIHPSERVKIGRKGNRITIDVDADLAPRVEEAVRKLVTELLDRGQDGRE
;
A
#
# COMPACT_ATOMS: atom_id res chain seq x y z
N MET A 1 37.21 -24.34 -17.24
CA MET A 1 35.78 -24.65 -17.01
C MET A 1 35.03 -23.44 -17.51
N GLU A 2 34.12 -23.64 -18.46
CA GLU A 2 33.17 -22.58 -18.84
C GLU A 2 32.26 -22.32 -17.65
N MET A 3 32.04 -21.04 -17.31
CA MET A 3 31.06 -20.67 -16.30
C MET A 3 29.66 -21.03 -16.83
N THR A 4 28.85 -21.64 -15.97
CA THR A 4 27.43 -21.84 -16.26
C THR A 4 26.70 -20.49 -16.26
N ASP A 5 25.55 -20.40 -16.95
CA ASP A 5 24.75 -19.16 -16.99
C ASP A 5 24.38 -18.65 -15.59
N GLU A 6 24.16 -19.56 -14.63
CA GLU A 6 23.89 -19.23 -13.23
C GLU A 6 25.13 -18.62 -12.54
N GLU A 7 26.32 -19.16 -12.78
CA GLU A 7 27.57 -18.63 -12.22
C GLU A 7 27.91 -17.26 -12.80
N ALA A 8 27.63 -17.04 -14.10
CA ALA A 8 27.80 -15.73 -14.74
C ALA A 8 26.87 -14.68 -14.11
N LEU A 9 25.60 -15.04 -13.89
CA LEU A 9 24.62 -14.17 -13.25
C LEU A 9 25.01 -13.82 -11.81
N ILE A 10 25.51 -14.81 -11.04
CA ILE A 10 26.00 -14.58 -9.67
C ILE A 10 27.20 -13.63 -9.69
N ALA A 11 28.19 -13.87 -10.55
CA ALA A 11 29.38 -13.04 -10.64
C ALA A 11 29.04 -11.58 -10.99
N GLN A 12 28.14 -11.37 -11.96
CA GLN A 12 27.66 -10.04 -12.35
C GLN A 12 26.89 -9.36 -11.21
N GLY A 13 26.04 -10.10 -10.49
CA GLY A 13 25.30 -9.59 -9.35
C GLY A 13 26.23 -9.10 -8.23
N VAL A 14 27.25 -9.90 -7.91
CA VAL A 14 28.26 -9.56 -6.89
C VAL A 14 29.04 -8.31 -7.28
N GLU A 15 29.48 -8.22 -8.54
CA GLU A 15 30.22 -7.07 -9.05
C GLU A 15 29.38 -5.78 -9.04
N ASN A 16 28.11 -5.86 -9.46
CA ASN A 16 27.21 -4.71 -9.47
C ASN A 16 26.85 -4.23 -8.06
N ASN A 17 26.65 -5.16 -7.13
CA ASN A 17 26.40 -4.84 -5.73
C ASN A 17 27.58 -4.07 -5.11
N ALA A 18 28.81 -4.49 -5.42
CA ALA A 18 30.04 -3.86 -4.93
C ALA A 18 30.33 -2.49 -5.57
N ARG A 19 29.87 -2.24 -6.81
CA ARG A 19 30.18 -1.01 -7.56
C ARG A 19 29.18 0.12 -7.36
N GLN A 20 27.88 -0.18 -7.19
CA GLN A 20 26.80 0.79 -7.41
C GLN A 20 25.92 1.08 -6.18
N ASP A 21 26.11 0.38 -5.05
CA ASP A 21 25.22 0.43 -3.86
C ASP A 21 23.72 0.54 -4.23
N PRO A 22 23.17 -0.49 -4.90
CA PRO A 22 21.80 -0.45 -5.38
C PRO A 22 20.82 -0.29 -4.23
N SER A 23 19.76 0.49 -4.46
CA SER A 23 18.75 0.72 -3.46
C SER A 23 18.03 -0.58 -3.08
N PHE A 24 17.33 -0.55 -1.94
CA PHE A 24 16.57 -1.71 -1.49
C PHE A 24 15.56 -2.21 -2.54
N ILE A 25 14.85 -1.30 -3.21
CA ILE A 25 13.83 -1.68 -4.19
C ILE A 25 14.44 -2.21 -5.49
N GLU A 26 15.60 -1.69 -5.91
CA GLU A 26 16.32 -2.20 -7.09
C GLU A 26 16.77 -3.64 -6.86
N ARG A 27 17.34 -3.92 -5.68
CA ARG A 27 17.71 -5.28 -5.26
C ARG A 27 16.49 -6.19 -5.18
N ALA A 28 15.37 -5.69 -4.68
CA ALA A 28 14.15 -6.46 -4.58
C ALA A 28 13.52 -6.80 -5.95
N LEU A 29 13.57 -5.86 -6.91
CA LEU A 29 13.15 -6.09 -8.29
C LEU A 29 14.06 -7.11 -8.99
N PHE A 30 15.37 -7.06 -8.75
CA PHE A 30 16.31 -8.06 -9.27
C PHE A 30 15.98 -9.47 -8.76
N VAL A 31 15.73 -9.61 -7.46
CA VAL A 31 15.27 -10.88 -6.86
C VAL A 31 13.99 -11.38 -7.53
N ALA A 32 12.99 -10.49 -7.69
CA ALA A 32 11.72 -10.84 -8.29
C ALA A 32 11.88 -11.30 -9.75
N GLY A 33 12.75 -10.64 -10.52
CA GLY A 33 13.09 -11.03 -11.89
C GLY A 33 13.67 -12.44 -11.96
N ILE A 34 14.70 -12.75 -11.14
CA ILE A 34 15.30 -14.10 -11.09
C ILE A 34 14.24 -15.16 -10.76
N ILE A 35 13.39 -14.89 -9.77
CA ILE A 35 12.35 -15.85 -9.35
C ILE A 35 11.28 -16.02 -10.43
N GLN A 36 10.92 -14.95 -11.15
CA GLN A 36 9.97 -15.01 -12.25
C GLN A 36 10.50 -15.83 -13.44
N GLU A 37 11.78 -15.68 -13.78
CA GLU A 37 12.39 -16.37 -14.93
C GLU A 37 12.72 -17.83 -14.62
N LEU A 38 13.31 -18.09 -13.45
CA LEU A 38 13.85 -19.40 -13.10
C LEU A 38 12.94 -20.20 -12.15
N GLY A 39 12.08 -19.55 -11.37
CA GLY A 39 11.27 -20.17 -10.30
C GLY A 39 9.90 -20.72 -10.71
N LYS A 40 9.82 -21.40 -11.87
CA LYS A 40 8.56 -21.87 -12.48
C LYS A 40 7.85 -23.00 -11.70
N THR A 41 8.60 -23.74 -10.89
CA THR A 41 8.14 -24.84 -10.02
C THR A 41 8.62 -24.61 -8.58
N ASP A 42 8.09 -25.36 -7.62
CA ASP A 42 8.53 -25.22 -6.21
C ASP A 42 10.02 -25.55 -6.01
N GLU A 43 10.52 -26.55 -6.73
CA GLU A 43 11.92 -26.94 -6.72
C GLU A 43 12.82 -25.88 -7.36
N THR A 44 12.45 -25.41 -8.56
CA THR A 44 13.22 -24.39 -9.27
C THR A 44 13.15 -23.03 -8.58
N ARG A 45 12.10 -22.74 -7.80
CA ARG A 45 12.01 -21.53 -6.97
C ARG A 45 13.03 -21.49 -5.86
N LYS A 46 13.30 -22.62 -5.19
CA LYS A 46 14.40 -22.69 -4.20
C LYS A 46 15.75 -22.46 -4.85
N ASN A 47 15.97 -22.99 -6.06
CA ASN A 47 17.20 -22.72 -6.80
C ASN A 47 17.32 -21.24 -7.18
N ALA A 48 16.24 -20.64 -7.71
CA ALA A 48 16.19 -19.21 -8.04
C ALA A 48 16.46 -18.31 -6.82
N GLN A 49 15.89 -18.63 -5.66
CA GLN A 49 16.18 -17.95 -4.40
C GLN A 49 17.65 -18.12 -3.99
N THR A 50 18.23 -19.31 -4.24
CA THR A 50 19.64 -19.60 -3.96
C THR A 50 20.58 -18.74 -4.80
N ILE A 51 20.30 -18.64 -6.10
CA ILE A 51 21.02 -17.78 -7.03
C ILE A 51 20.93 -16.33 -6.56
N ALA A 52 19.74 -15.84 -6.21
CA ALA A 52 19.52 -14.46 -5.81
C ALA A 52 20.26 -14.06 -4.52
N TYR A 53 20.24 -14.90 -3.46
CA TYR A 53 20.93 -14.56 -2.22
C TYR A 53 22.45 -14.63 -2.37
N ARG A 54 22.97 -15.53 -3.22
CA ARG A 54 24.40 -15.60 -3.57
C ARG A 54 24.83 -14.37 -4.37
N ALA A 55 24.06 -13.98 -5.38
CA ALA A 55 24.32 -12.80 -6.20
C ALA A 55 24.32 -11.50 -5.38
N LEU A 56 23.44 -11.39 -4.39
CA LEU A 56 23.31 -10.20 -3.55
C LEU A 56 24.08 -10.26 -2.23
N GLN A 57 24.76 -11.38 -1.94
CA GLN A 57 25.46 -11.66 -0.67
C GLN A 57 24.61 -11.37 0.58
N VAL A 58 23.37 -11.88 0.59
CA VAL A 58 22.43 -11.74 1.71
C VAL A 58 21.86 -13.08 2.15
N ASP A 59 21.08 -13.07 3.24
CA ASP A 59 20.39 -14.26 3.72
C ASP A 59 19.10 -14.57 2.94
N GLU A 60 18.71 -15.84 2.97
CA GLU A 60 17.51 -16.36 2.30
C GLU A 60 16.21 -15.70 2.80
N SER A 61 16.13 -15.36 4.09
CA SER A 61 14.95 -14.70 4.67
C SER A 61 14.76 -13.29 4.11
N LEU A 62 15.85 -12.59 3.80
CA LEU A 62 15.82 -11.28 3.19
C LEU A 62 15.40 -11.37 1.72
N VAL A 63 15.92 -12.34 0.96
CA VAL A 63 15.49 -12.59 -0.43
C VAL A 63 14.00 -12.90 -0.52
N SER A 64 13.48 -13.77 0.35
CA SER A 64 12.05 -14.09 0.41
C SER A 64 11.20 -12.83 0.66
N ARG A 65 11.63 -11.97 1.60
CA ARG A 65 10.95 -10.70 1.88
C ARG A 65 11.05 -9.70 0.74
N MET A 66 12.22 -9.57 0.12
CA MET A 66 12.46 -8.73 -1.04
C MET A 66 11.50 -9.11 -2.18
N ASN A 67 11.40 -10.40 -2.50
CA ASN A 67 10.46 -10.89 -3.51
C ASN A 67 9.02 -10.48 -3.17
N ARG A 68 8.55 -10.74 -1.95
CA ARG A 68 7.17 -10.40 -1.54
C ARG A 68 6.87 -8.91 -1.67
N ILE A 69 7.81 -8.04 -1.26
CA ILE A 69 7.64 -6.59 -1.35
C ILE A 69 7.59 -6.16 -2.82
N ALA A 70 8.53 -6.61 -3.65
CA ALA A 70 8.61 -6.24 -5.06
C ALA A 70 7.39 -6.71 -5.87
N THR A 71 6.85 -7.89 -5.58
CA THR A 71 5.67 -8.43 -6.30
C THR A 71 4.35 -7.93 -5.73
N GLY A 72 4.34 -7.39 -4.51
CA GLY A 72 3.13 -6.96 -3.82
C GLY A 72 2.80 -5.47 -3.95
N ILE A 73 3.78 -4.64 -4.31
CA ILE A 73 3.56 -3.23 -4.63
C ILE A 73 3.34 -3.13 -6.15
N PRO A 74 2.28 -2.44 -6.62
CA PRO A 74 2.08 -2.21 -8.05
C PRO A 74 3.31 -1.59 -8.72
N MET A 75 3.69 -2.10 -9.90
CA MET A 75 4.88 -1.66 -10.62
C MET A 75 4.84 -0.16 -10.92
N GLU A 76 3.66 0.38 -11.26
CA GLU A 76 3.47 1.81 -11.54
C GLU A 76 3.82 2.68 -10.33
N LEU A 77 3.51 2.19 -9.12
CA LEU A 77 3.82 2.87 -7.87
C LEU A 77 5.32 2.80 -7.55
N ILE A 78 5.96 1.64 -7.76
CA ILE A 78 7.43 1.50 -7.64
C ILE A 78 8.13 2.48 -8.59
N GLN A 79 7.70 2.56 -9.85
CA GLN A 79 8.26 3.47 -10.86
C GLN A 79 8.05 4.95 -10.50
N ALA A 80 6.87 5.31 -9.98
CA ALA A 80 6.59 6.67 -9.56
C ALA A 80 7.48 7.13 -8.38
N ILE A 81 7.82 6.22 -7.47
CA ILE A 81 8.72 6.48 -6.33
C ILE A 81 10.18 6.51 -6.82
N GLY A 82 10.58 5.57 -7.66
CA GLY A 82 11.95 5.37 -8.10
C GLY A 82 12.83 4.71 -7.03
N PRO A 83 14.17 4.76 -7.18
CA PRO A 83 15.09 3.96 -6.34
C PRO A 83 15.02 4.26 -4.84
N ALA A 84 14.76 5.52 -4.45
CA ALA A 84 14.78 5.95 -3.05
C ALA A 84 16.04 5.49 -2.29
N HIS A 85 17.24 5.80 -2.83
CA HIS A 85 18.52 5.47 -2.22
C HIS A 85 18.60 5.94 -0.76
N GLY A 86 19.30 5.18 0.07
CA GLY A 86 19.39 5.41 1.52
C GLY A 86 18.16 4.96 2.31
N VAL A 87 17.04 4.63 1.65
CA VAL A 87 15.87 4.07 2.34
C VAL A 87 15.95 2.55 2.42
N GLY A 88 15.98 2.05 3.65
CA GLY A 88 15.98 0.62 3.93
C GLY A 88 14.61 -0.05 3.84
N ARG A 89 14.60 -1.36 4.08
CA ARG A 89 13.42 -2.26 4.00
C ARG A 89 12.18 -1.75 4.73
N ARG A 90 12.32 -1.16 5.92
CA ARG A 90 11.19 -0.90 6.84
C ARG A 90 10.09 -0.04 6.20
N ILE A 91 10.46 0.98 5.44
CA ILE A 91 9.48 1.91 4.85
C ILE A 91 8.80 1.25 3.65
N TRP A 92 9.56 0.55 2.80
CA TRP A 92 9.02 -0.28 1.71
C TRP A 92 8.07 -1.36 2.22
N GLU A 93 8.39 -2.03 3.32
CA GLU A 93 7.54 -3.04 3.95
C GLU A 93 6.24 -2.42 4.51
N LYS A 94 6.29 -1.19 5.02
CA LYS A 94 5.10 -0.44 5.43
C LYS A 94 4.22 -0.13 4.22
N LEU A 95 4.80 0.35 3.12
CA LEU A 95 4.07 0.61 1.88
C LEU A 95 3.42 -0.67 1.32
N PHE A 96 4.17 -1.76 1.26
CA PHE A 96 3.68 -3.08 0.86
C PHE A 96 2.43 -3.49 1.64
N LYS A 97 2.46 -3.41 2.98
CA LYS A 97 1.30 -3.75 3.84
C LYS A 97 0.10 -2.84 3.61
N LEU A 98 0.29 -1.61 3.13
CA LEU A 98 -0.81 -0.72 2.76
C LEU A 98 -1.38 -1.12 1.38
N CYS A 99 -0.51 -1.46 0.43
CA CYS A 99 -0.93 -1.95 -0.89
C CYS A 99 -1.72 -3.25 -0.80
N GLU A 100 -1.34 -4.18 0.10
CA GLU A 100 -2.09 -5.43 0.33
C GLU A 100 -3.54 -5.18 0.78
N LYS A 101 -3.81 -4.05 1.45
CA LYS A 101 -5.16 -3.71 1.92
C LYS A 101 -6.01 -3.07 0.83
N ASP A 102 -5.39 -2.32 -0.08
CA ASP A 102 -6.09 -1.60 -1.14
C ASP A 102 -5.18 -1.41 -2.38
N VAL A 103 -5.16 -2.41 -3.25
CA VAL A 103 -4.36 -2.41 -4.49
C VAL A 103 -4.88 -1.38 -5.49
N ALA A 104 -6.20 -1.12 -5.50
CA ALA A 104 -6.80 -0.13 -6.40
C ALA A 104 -6.31 1.28 -6.03
N ARG A 105 -6.37 1.62 -4.74
CA ARG A 105 -5.83 2.89 -4.24
C ARG A 105 -4.32 3.02 -4.50
N ALA A 106 -3.55 1.95 -4.35
CA ALA A 106 -2.12 1.97 -4.63
C ALA A 106 -1.81 2.37 -6.10
N ARG A 107 -2.61 1.92 -7.07
CA ARG A 107 -2.48 2.33 -8.48
C ARG A 107 -2.85 3.79 -8.71
N GLU A 108 -3.86 4.30 -8.01
CA GLU A 108 -4.21 5.72 -8.07
C GLU A 108 -3.09 6.60 -7.50
N VAL A 109 -2.55 6.22 -6.33
CA VAL A 109 -1.48 6.96 -5.64
C VAL A 109 -0.24 7.12 -6.53
N ALA A 110 0.06 6.16 -7.40
CA ALA A 110 1.17 6.28 -8.36
C ALA A 110 1.11 7.56 -9.21
N HIS A 111 -0.09 8.07 -9.51
CA HIS A 111 -0.32 9.28 -10.29
C HIS A 111 -0.36 10.55 -9.43
N GLU A 112 -0.50 10.41 -8.12
CA GLU A 112 -0.60 11.53 -7.16
C GLU A 112 0.76 11.92 -6.57
N ILE A 113 1.79 11.08 -6.72
CA ILE A 113 3.13 11.34 -6.17
C ILE A 113 3.79 12.52 -6.88
N PRO A 114 4.24 13.56 -6.15
CA PRO A 114 4.96 14.68 -6.74
C PRO A 114 6.31 14.23 -7.30
N ARG A 115 6.50 14.38 -8.61
CA ARG A 115 7.74 13.93 -9.30
C ARG A 115 8.96 14.82 -9.03
N ASN A 116 8.73 16.04 -8.56
CA ASN A 116 9.77 17.02 -8.22
C ASN A 116 10.47 16.73 -6.87
N LEU A 117 10.00 15.74 -6.11
CA LEU A 117 10.62 15.35 -4.85
C LEU A 117 11.75 14.32 -5.06
N PRO A 118 12.77 14.31 -4.19
CA PRO A 118 13.74 13.22 -4.07
C PRO A 118 13.07 11.87 -3.82
N GLY A 119 13.72 10.77 -4.23
CA GLY A 119 13.20 9.42 -4.10
C GLY A 119 12.71 9.04 -2.69
N PRO A 120 13.49 9.29 -1.62
CA PRO A 120 13.04 9.04 -0.24
C PRO A 120 11.75 9.79 0.13
N ASP A 121 11.65 11.05 -0.28
CA ASP A 121 10.49 11.89 0.00
C ASP A 121 9.26 11.45 -0.80
N ARG A 122 9.47 10.95 -2.03
CA ARG A 122 8.39 10.33 -2.83
C ARG A 122 7.85 9.06 -2.17
N LEU A 123 8.71 8.26 -1.55
CA LEU A 123 8.28 7.06 -0.83
C LEU A 123 7.47 7.40 0.43
N GLU A 124 7.91 8.39 1.21
CA GLU A 124 7.14 8.86 2.37
C GLU A 124 5.81 9.51 1.94
N ALA A 125 5.79 10.25 0.84
CA ALA A 125 4.56 10.77 0.25
C ALA A 125 3.60 9.64 -0.17
N ALA A 126 4.10 8.57 -0.79
CA ALA A 126 3.30 7.41 -1.16
C ALA A 126 2.66 6.73 0.07
N VAL A 127 3.47 6.50 1.12
CA VAL A 127 2.98 5.96 2.39
C VAL A 127 1.90 6.87 2.98
N THR A 128 2.14 8.19 2.98
CA THR A 128 1.21 9.18 3.50
C THR A 128 -0.10 9.17 2.73
N LEU A 129 -0.08 9.17 1.40
CA LEU A 129 -1.25 9.12 0.53
C LEU A 129 -2.04 7.80 0.63
N MET A 130 -1.38 6.71 0.99
CA MET A 130 -2.00 5.40 1.26
C MET A 130 -2.60 5.31 2.67
N THR A 131 -2.04 6.01 3.65
CA THR A 131 -2.60 6.09 5.01
C THR A 131 -3.62 7.19 5.18
N ALA A 132 -3.52 8.25 4.38
CA ALA A 132 -4.49 9.32 4.37
C ALA A 132 -5.80 8.72 3.88
N THR A 133 -6.79 8.75 4.76
CA THR A 133 -8.20 8.59 4.39
C THR A 133 -8.56 9.77 3.48
N LYS A 134 -8.18 9.70 2.20
CA LYS A 134 -8.74 10.60 1.20
C LYS A 134 -10.24 10.25 1.17
N PRO A 135 -11.14 11.23 1.38
CA PRO A 135 -12.57 10.97 1.33
C PRO A 135 -12.85 10.32 -0.02
N SER A 136 -13.32 9.08 0.03
CA SER A 136 -13.54 8.26 -1.15
C SER A 136 -14.39 9.08 -2.13
N THR A 137 -13.83 9.35 -3.31
CA THR A 137 -14.62 9.75 -4.48
C THR A 137 -15.35 8.52 -5.02
N HIS A 138 -16.10 7.82 -4.16
CA HIS A 138 -17.25 7.09 -4.62
C HIS A 138 -18.26 8.14 -5.09
N LYS A 139 -18.77 8.00 -6.31
CA LYS A 139 -19.94 8.77 -6.76
C LYS A 139 -21.04 8.51 -5.75
N ILE A 140 -21.25 9.50 -4.88
CA ILE A 140 -22.05 9.26 -3.71
C ILE A 140 -23.52 9.19 -4.12
N HIS A 141 -24.12 8.01 -3.99
CA HIS A 141 -25.57 7.94 -3.85
C HIS A 141 -25.92 8.59 -2.49
N PRO A 142 -26.87 9.54 -2.44
CA PRO A 142 -27.21 10.28 -1.21
C PRO A 142 -27.54 9.39 0.01
N SER A 143 -27.91 8.13 -0.22
CA SER A 143 -28.23 7.13 0.79
C SER A 143 -27.03 6.48 1.49
N GLU A 144 -25.79 6.65 1.00
CA GLU A 144 -24.59 6.02 1.61
C GLU A 144 -23.81 6.95 2.57
N ARG A 145 -24.14 8.25 2.62
CA ARG A 145 -23.47 9.27 3.47
C ARG A 145 -23.94 9.31 4.90
N VAL A 146 -24.98 8.55 5.21
CA VAL A 146 -25.64 8.53 6.52
C VAL A 146 -25.89 7.06 6.86
N LYS A 147 -25.18 6.56 7.86
CA LYS A 147 -25.43 5.22 8.42
C LYS A 147 -26.19 5.39 9.73
N ILE A 148 -27.32 4.69 9.85
CA ILE A 148 -28.13 4.70 11.06
C ILE A 148 -28.09 3.31 11.69
N GLY A 149 -27.50 3.21 12.87
CA GLY A 149 -27.46 2.01 13.68
C GLY A 149 -28.44 2.08 14.86
N ARG A 150 -29.00 0.95 15.27
CA ARG A 150 -29.83 0.83 16.48
C ARG A 150 -29.34 -0.31 17.36
N LYS A 151 -29.13 -0.05 18.64
CA LYS A 151 -28.85 -1.06 19.67
C LYS A 151 -29.73 -0.78 20.89
N GLY A 152 -30.81 -1.56 21.02
CA GLY A 152 -31.82 -1.33 22.06
C GLY A 152 -32.56 0.00 21.86
N ASN A 153 -32.48 0.87 22.88
CA ASN A 153 -33.01 2.24 22.85
C ASN A 153 -32.00 3.27 22.30
N ARG A 154 -30.76 2.87 22.00
CA ARG A 154 -29.74 3.77 21.46
C ARG A 154 -29.77 3.77 19.93
N ILE A 155 -29.96 4.95 19.35
CA ILE A 155 -29.82 5.21 17.91
C ILE A 155 -28.49 5.96 17.71
N THR A 156 -27.65 5.47 16.79
CA THR A 156 -26.40 6.12 16.38
C THR A 156 -26.53 6.53 14.93
N ILE A 157 -26.20 7.78 14.62
CA ILE A 157 -26.19 8.31 13.26
C ILE A 157 -24.75 8.71 12.94
N ASP A 158 -24.12 7.96 12.04
CA ASP A 158 -22.77 8.23 11.54
C ASP A 158 -22.90 8.96 10.19
N VAL A 159 -22.29 10.14 10.09
CA VAL A 159 -22.36 11.01 8.91
C VAL A 159 -20.99 11.57 8.55
N ASP A 160 -20.82 11.90 7.28
CA ASP A 160 -19.62 12.61 6.81
C ASP A 160 -19.47 13.97 7.51
N ALA A 161 -18.23 14.39 7.74
CA ALA A 161 -17.90 15.60 8.49
C ALA A 161 -18.48 16.90 7.88
N ASP A 162 -18.64 16.95 6.55
CA ASP A 162 -19.22 18.10 5.86
C ASP A 162 -20.76 18.17 5.97
N LEU A 163 -21.42 17.03 6.24
CA LEU A 163 -22.87 16.94 6.45
C LEU A 163 -23.27 17.06 7.92
N ALA A 164 -22.34 16.82 8.85
CA ALA A 164 -22.61 16.78 10.28
C ALA A 164 -23.38 18.00 10.81
N PRO A 165 -23.02 19.27 10.47
CA PRO A 165 -23.75 20.43 10.99
C PRO A 165 -25.22 20.47 10.54
N ARG A 166 -25.48 20.12 9.28
CA ARG A 166 -26.83 20.14 8.70
C ARG A 166 -27.70 19.01 9.22
N VAL A 167 -27.11 17.83 9.41
CA VAL A 167 -27.82 16.67 9.98
C VAL A 167 -28.13 16.90 11.46
N GLU A 168 -27.21 17.50 12.22
CA GLU A 168 -27.44 17.85 13.62
C GLU A 168 -28.66 18.78 13.76
N GLU A 169 -28.71 19.86 12.97
CA GLU A 169 -29.82 20.82 13.00
C GLU A 169 -31.15 20.15 12.66
N ALA A 170 -31.18 19.32 11.62
CA ALA A 170 -32.38 18.60 11.21
C ALA A 170 -32.86 17.60 12.26
N VAL A 171 -31.94 16.84 12.88
CA VAL A 171 -32.28 15.87 13.95
C VAL A 171 -32.80 16.60 15.18
N ARG A 172 -32.18 17.71 15.60
CA ARG A 172 -32.68 18.52 16.72
C ARG A 172 -34.10 19.00 16.46
N LYS A 173 -34.35 19.59 15.29
CA LYS A 173 -35.67 20.07 14.91
C LYS A 173 -36.72 18.95 14.94
N LEU A 174 -36.40 17.81 14.34
CA LEU A 174 -37.32 16.66 14.30
C LEU A 174 -37.60 16.09 15.69
N VAL A 175 -36.59 15.98 16.55
CA VAL A 175 -36.78 15.51 17.93
C VAL A 175 -37.65 16.48 18.73
N THR A 176 -37.45 17.79 18.58
CA THR A 176 -38.31 18.79 19.21
C THR A 176 -39.76 18.67 18.72
N GLU A 177 -39.98 18.59 17.41
CA GLU A 177 -41.33 18.41 16.85
C GLU A 177 -42.01 17.11 17.33
N LEU A 178 -41.26 16.03 17.48
CA LEU A 178 -41.78 14.75 17.99
C LEU A 178 -42.11 14.81 19.48
N LEU A 179 -41.34 15.56 20.27
CA LEU A 179 -41.61 15.76 21.70
C LEU A 179 -42.81 16.69 21.93
N ASP A 180 -42.93 17.75 21.14
CA ASP A 180 -44.05 18.70 21.21
C ASP A 180 -45.38 18.01 20.85
N ARG A 181 -45.41 17.24 19.76
CA ARG A 181 -46.59 16.43 19.40
C ARG A 181 -46.96 15.36 20.42
N GLY A 182 -46.01 14.93 21.25
CA GLY A 182 -46.25 13.99 22.35
C GLY A 182 -46.87 14.64 23.59
N GLN A 183 -46.83 15.97 23.70
CA GLN A 183 -47.42 16.73 24.81
C GLN A 183 -48.85 17.19 24.51
N ASP A 184 -49.21 17.39 23.24
CA ASP A 184 -50.56 17.79 22.80
C ASP A 184 -51.64 16.69 22.94
N GLY A 185 -51.27 15.48 23.37
CA GLY A 185 -52.15 14.31 23.46
C GLY A 185 -52.51 13.85 24.88
N ARG A 186 -52.31 14.69 25.90
CA ARG A 186 -52.77 14.42 27.28
C ARG A 186 -53.75 15.52 27.74
N GLU A 187 -54.95 15.47 27.19
CA GLU A 187 -56.19 15.89 27.88
C GLU A 187 -57.15 14.70 27.96
#